data_AF-A0A8R1HKQ6-F1
#
_entry.id   AF-A0A8R1HKQ6-F1
#
_cell.length_a   1.000
_cell.length_b   1.000
_cell.length_c   1.000
_cell.angle_alpha   90.00
_cell.angle_beta   90.00
_cell.angle_gamma   90.00
#
_symmetry.space_group_name_H-M   'P 1'
#
loop_
_entity.id
_entity.type
_entity.pdbx_description
1 polymer ?
#
loop_
_entity_poly.entity_id
_entity_poly.type
_entity_poly.pdbx_seq_one_letter_code
_entity_poly.pdbx_strand_id
1 'polypeptide(L)' 'MPKQNFEIIDYAAPLVVGTAFSIIVFLLTFIINFAFIRRTDEVTAFEKVCQKFNTWWDRLQDTGCAR' A
#
# COMPACT_ATOMS: atom_id res chain seq x y z
N MET A 1 -23.28 -26.48 -27.65
CA MET A 1 -23.52 -25.57 -26.52
C MET A 1 -23.88 -24.20 -27.08
N PRO A 2 -25.00 -23.60 -26.68
CA PRO A 2 -25.33 -22.23 -27.09
C PRO A 2 -24.19 -21.30 -26.66
N LYS A 3 -23.79 -20.36 -27.53
CA LYS A 3 -22.73 -19.40 -27.25
C LYS A 3 -23.24 -18.43 -26.19
N GLN A 4 -22.55 -18.36 -25.07
CA GLN A 4 -22.82 -17.35 -24.04
C GLN A 4 -22.43 -15.97 -24.61
N ASN A 5 -23.39 -15.04 -24.61
CA ASN A 5 -23.11 -13.64 -24.92
C ASN A 5 -22.58 -13.00 -23.64
N PHE A 6 -21.31 -12.62 -23.66
CA PHE A 6 -20.67 -11.91 -22.56
C PHE A 6 -20.80 -10.41 -22.80
N GLU A 7 -21.22 -9.68 -21.78
CA GLU A 7 -21.14 -8.23 -21.77
C GLU A 7 -19.78 -7.78 -21.27
N ILE A 8 -19.39 -6.55 -21.59
CA ILE A 8 -18.09 -5.99 -21.19
C ILE A 8 -17.92 -6.03 -19.66
N ILE A 9 -19.01 -5.90 -18.91
CA ILE A 9 -19.01 -5.92 -17.44
C ILE A 9 -18.65 -7.29 -16.86
N ASP A 10 -18.90 -8.39 -17.58
CA ASP A 10 -18.54 -9.74 -17.14
C ASP A 10 -17.00 -9.91 -17.07
N TYR A 11 -16.25 -9.08 -17.80
CA TYR A 11 -14.79 -9.02 -17.77
C TYR A 11 -14.24 -8.01 -16.75
N ALA A 12 -15.09 -7.28 -16.03
CA ALA A 12 -14.63 -6.30 -15.03
C ALA A 12 -14.18 -6.97 -13.71
N ALA A 13 -14.63 -8.20 -13.44
CA ALA A 13 -14.33 -8.90 -12.19
C ALA A 13 -12.81 -9.04 -11.90
N PRO A 14 -11.94 -9.45 -12.85
CA PRO A 14 -10.50 -9.47 -12.63
C PRO A 14 -9.90 -8.09 -12.31
N LEU A 15 -10.42 -7.02 -12.93
CA LEU A 15 -9.96 -5.66 -12.68
C LEU A 15 -10.32 -5.20 -11.27
N VAL A 16 -11.56 -5.46 -10.84
CA VAL A 16 -12.04 -5.12 -9.49
C VAL A 16 -11.26 -5.88 -8.43
N VAL A 17 -11.09 -7.20 -8.60
CA VAL A 17 -10.36 -8.04 -7.64
C VAL A 17 -8.89 -7.62 -7.55
N GLY A 18 -8.23 -7.37 -8.70
CA GLY A 18 -6.84 -6.92 -8.72
C GLY A 18 -6.65 -5.57 -8.04
N THR A 19 -7.58 -4.64 -8.27
CA THR A 19 -7.57 -3.31 -7.63
C THR A 19 -7.81 -3.41 -6.13
N ALA A 20 -8.77 -4.23 -5.68
CA ALA A 20 -9.03 -4.44 -4.26
C ALA A 20 -7.82 -5.06 -3.55
N PHE A 21 -7.20 -6.07 -4.17
CA PHE A 21 -6.01 -6.71 -3.62
C PHE A 21 -4.83 -5.74 -3.48
N SER A 22 -4.56 -4.93 -4.50
CA SER A 22 -3.46 -3.95 -4.44
C SER A 22 -3.69 -2.89 -3.37
N ILE A 23 -4.93 -2.40 -3.20
CA ILE A 23 -5.31 -1.48 -2.12
C ILE A 23 -5.06 -2.11 -0.74
N ILE A 24 -5.49 -3.36 -0.54
CA ILE A 24 -5.30 -4.05 0.74
C ILE A 24 -3.82 -4.20 1.08
N VAL A 25 -3.01 -4.66 0.12
CA VAL A 25 -1.55 -4.81 0.31
C VAL A 25 -0.89 -3.46 0.59
N PHE A 26 -1.32 -2.40 -0.10
CA PHE A 26 -0.83 -1.05 0.15
C PHE A 26 -1.15 -0.58 1.58
N LEU A 27 -2.39 -0.75 2.04
CA LEU A 27 -2.80 -0.38 3.40
C LEU A 27 -2.07 -1.20 4.47
N LEU A 28 -1.90 -2.50 4.26
CA LEU A 28 -1.12 -3.35 5.17
C LEU A 28 0.33 -2.89 5.26
N THR A 29 0.94 -2.56 4.12
CA THR A 29 2.30 -2.02 4.08
C THR A 29 2.39 -0.72 4.88
N PHE A 30 1.42 0.17 4.71
CA PHE A 30 1.34 1.43 5.43
C PHE A 30 1.19 1.24 6.94
N ILE A 31 0.29 0.35 7.37
CA ILE A 31 0.06 0.03 8.78
C ILE A 31 1.32 -0.57 9.42
N ILE A 32 1.99 -1.50 8.75
CA ILE A 32 3.21 -2.13 9.27
C ILE A 32 4.32 -1.08 9.42
N ASN A 33 4.52 -0.22 8.41
CA ASN A 33 5.53 0.83 8.46
C ASN A 33 5.25 1.85 9.59
N PHE A 34 3.99 2.11 9.92
CA PHE A 34 3.66 3.07 10.97
C PHE A 34 3.62 2.47 12.38
N ALA A 35 3.12 1.24 12.52
CA ALA A 35 2.82 0.65 13.82
C ALA A 35 3.88 -0.35 14.34
N PHE A 36 4.68 -0.95 13.45
CA PHE A 36 5.60 -2.04 13.82
C PHE A 36 7.07 -1.73 13.62
N ILE A 37 7.43 -0.78 12.76
CA ILE A 37 8.83 -0.48 12.45
C ILE A 37 9.45 0.38 13.54
N ARG A 38 10.55 -0.12 14.10
CA ARG A 38 11.35 0.61 15.08
C ARG A 38 12.51 1.31 14.39
N ARG A 39 13.03 2.37 15.03
CA ARG A 39 14.23 3.09 14.55
C ARG A 39 15.50 2.23 14.43
N THR A 40 15.49 1.04 15.01
CA THR A 40 16.62 0.10 14.94
C THR A 40 16.55 -0.84 13.74
N ASP A 41 15.41 -0.88 13.06
CA ASP A 41 15.22 -1.74 11.89
C ASP A 41 15.81 -1.08 10.63
N GLU A 42 15.98 -1.89 9.58
CA GLU A 42 16.52 -1.42 8.31
C GLU A 42 15.58 -0.43 7.61
N VAL A 43 16.19 0.57 6.94
CA VAL A 43 15.45 1.64 6.27
C VAL A 43 14.55 1.08 5.18
N THR A 44 13.24 1.30 5.31
CA THR A 44 12.29 0.76 4.33
C THR A 44 12.26 1.55 3.04
N ALA A 45 11.72 0.92 2.00
CA ALA A 45 11.45 1.63 0.75
C ALA A 45 10.50 2.83 0.96
N PHE A 46 9.59 2.76 1.95
CA PHE A 46 8.64 3.82 2.24
C PHE A 46 9.35 5.06 2.83
N GLU A 47 10.29 4.84 3.75
CA GLU A 47 11.14 5.89 4.33
C GLU A 47 12.03 6.54 3.26
N LYS A 48 12.67 5.75 2.39
CA LYS A 48 13.49 6.28 1.28
C LYS A 48 12.69 7.16 0.33
N VAL A 49 11.44 6.80 0.07
CA VAL A 49 10.54 7.59 -0.77
C VAL A 49 10.11 8.86 -0.03
N CYS A 50 9.74 8.78 1.25
CA CYS A 50 9.36 9.95 2.04
C CYS A 50 10.51 10.97 2.17
N GLN A 51 11.72 10.50 2.43
CA GLN A 51 12.94 11.32 2.44
C GLN A 51 13.17 12.05 1.12
N LYS A 52 12.92 11.38 -0.01
CA LYS A 52 13.07 11.99 -1.34
C LYS A 52 12.03 13.08 -1.61
N PHE A 53 10.82 12.93 -1.07
CA PHE A 53 9.72 13.87 -1.28
C PHE A 53 9.58 14.92 -0.16
N ASN A 54 10.47 14.91 0.85
CA ASN A 54 10.47 15.82 2.01
C ASN A 54 9.07 15.93 2.65
N THR A 55 8.42 14.78 2.85
CA THR A 55 7.06 14.73 3.38
C THR A 55 7.07 14.95 4.89
N TRP A 56 5.91 15.24 5.49
CA TRP A 56 5.82 15.38 6.95
C TRP A 56 6.16 14.08 7.70
N TRP A 57 6.13 12.95 6.98
CA TRP A 57 6.31 11.61 7.53
C TRP A 57 7.68 11.42 8.18
N ASP A 58 8.74 11.95 7.57
CA ASP A 58 10.09 11.88 8.15
C ASP A 58 10.15 12.60 9.51
N ARG A 59 9.45 13.72 9.65
CA ARG A 59 9.35 14.46 10.93
C ARG A 59 8.58 13.69 12.01
N LEU A 60 7.62 12.85 11.64
CA LEU A 60 6.88 12.01 12.60
C LEU A 60 7.73 10.85 13.13
N GLN A 61 8.62 10.31 12.29
CA GLN A 61 9.59 9.31 12.76
C GLN A 61 10.64 9.95 13.66
N ASP A 62 11.10 11.15 13.35
CA ASP A 62 12.09 11.90 14.14
C ASP A 62 11.57 12.38 15.51
N THR A 63 10.26 12.55 15.68
CA THR A 63 9.65 12.95 16.96
C THR A 63 9.36 11.79 17.91
N GLY A 64 9.65 10.55 17.52
CA GLY A 64 9.45 9.37 18.37
C GLY A 64 7.98 8.97 18.54
N CYS A 65 7.10 9.46 17.66
CA CYS A 65 5.68 9.15 17.68
C CYS A 65 5.37 7.78 17.03
N ALA A 66 6.25 7.30 16.15
CA ALA A 66 6.36 5.88 15.83
C ALA A 66 7.21 5.23 16.94
N ARG A 67 6.58 4.40 17.78
CA ARG A 67 7.21 3.74 18.92
C ARG A 67 7.86 2.42 18.50
#